data_AF-A0A6L8N233-F1
#
_entry.id   AF-A0A6L8N233-F1
#
_cell.length_a   1.000
_cell.length_b   1.000
_cell.length_c   1.000
_cell.angle_alpha   90.00
_cell.angle_beta   90.00
_cell.angle_gamma   90.00
#
_symmetry.space_group_name_H-M   'P 1'
#
loop_
_entity.id
_entity.type
_entity.pdbx_description
1 polymer ?
#
loop_
_entity_poly.entity_id
_entity_poly.type
_entity_poly.pdbx_seq_one_letter_code
_entity_poly.pdbx_strand_id
1 'polypeptide(L)'
;GDPAYAAAAHPEKVSVLLGVPRAAPVPADDLATLLAGLPADARSSVRLVPADGREAVTLAEDVCDLLGTELEVTLGLPLSGDGTAEAAAESVRLLSTEGEFTWSPPLTALKCFPARDDGSRPEPEPTGWSLPGAPAGAGDEPALLLASGARAFAVRSGLWLGKDSAPPREIGRRPTDARALRVTVDSACLTGRERDAHLKGLAALLAELDAPARAHAEIAGPADAAPELVAELRKFAVRTGLAFAAPAETQTAETEVAGLREPGTPAAPLPAVTAAPVTTTGRARPR
;
A
#
# COMPACT_ATOMS: atom_id res chain seq x y z
N GLY A 1 21.24 -0.26 -4.93
CA GLY A 1 21.05 -1.54 -5.65
C GLY A 1 19.63 -1.53 -6.20
N ASP A 2 19.38 -2.25 -7.28
CA ASP A 2 18.01 -2.41 -7.78
C ASP A 2 17.19 -3.23 -6.76
N PRO A 3 16.06 -2.71 -6.25
CA PRO A 3 15.26 -3.36 -5.20
C PRO A 3 14.81 -4.77 -5.59
N ALA A 4 14.64 -5.07 -6.88
CA ALA A 4 14.27 -6.41 -7.33
C ALA A 4 15.28 -7.50 -6.91
N TYR A 5 16.56 -7.16 -6.77
CA TYR A 5 17.60 -8.10 -6.33
C TYR A 5 17.67 -8.31 -4.82
N ALA A 6 16.88 -7.55 -4.05
CA ALA A 6 16.80 -7.68 -2.60
C ALA A 6 15.62 -8.56 -2.14
N ALA A 7 14.74 -8.96 -3.06
CA ALA A 7 13.55 -9.74 -2.74
C ALA A 7 13.90 -11.14 -2.20
N ALA A 8 13.32 -11.51 -1.06
CA ALA A 8 13.44 -12.85 -0.51
C ALA A 8 12.67 -13.87 -1.35
N ALA A 9 13.25 -15.05 -1.53
CA ALA A 9 12.55 -16.19 -2.08
C ALA A 9 11.67 -16.84 -1.01
N HIS A 10 10.39 -17.08 -1.32
CA HIS A 10 9.51 -17.83 -0.44
C HIS A 10 9.76 -19.33 -0.61
N PRO A 11 9.76 -20.13 0.49
CA PRO A 11 9.96 -21.58 0.39
C PRO A 11 8.82 -22.30 -0.35
N GLU A 12 7.60 -21.76 -0.31
CA GLU A 12 6.38 -22.46 -0.77
C GLU A 12 5.57 -21.71 -1.83
N LYS A 13 5.97 -20.48 -2.20
CA LYS A 13 5.16 -19.60 -3.07
C LYS A 13 5.96 -19.08 -4.24
N VAL A 14 5.31 -18.95 -5.39
CA VAL A 14 5.88 -18.32 -6.58
C VAL A 14 5.70 -16.80 -6.44
N SER A 15 6.81 -16.08 -6.27
CA SER A 15 6.77 -14.61 -6.16
C SER A 15 6.79 -13.96 -7.53
N VAL A 16 5.80 -13.12 -7.82
CA VAL A 16 5.74 -12.31 -9.03
C VAL A 16 5.97 -10.86 -8.65
N LEU A 17 7.15 -10.34 -8.98
CA LEU A 17 7.53 -8.95 -8.74
C LEU A 17 6.78 -8.04 -9.73
N LEU A 18 6.12 -7.01 -9.20
CA LEU A 18 5.30 -6.09 -9.96
C LEU A 18 6.05 -4.80 -10.25
N GLY A 19 6.36 -4.60 -11.52
CA GLY A 19 6.94 -3.36 -12.04
C GLY A 19 8.33 -3.05 -11.49
N VAL A 20 8.74 -1.80 -11.71
CA VAL A 20 9.95 -1.20 -11.16
C VAL A 20 9.67 0.27 -10.83
N PRO A 21 10.41 0.90 -9.90
CA PRO A 21 10.14 2.27 -9.51
C PRO A 21 10.20 3.22 -10.71
N ARG A 22 9.32 4.23 -10.72
CA ARG A 22 9.16 5.24 -11.78
C ARG A 22 8.70 4.73 -13.15
N ALA A 23 8.49 3.42 -13.31
CA ALA A 23 7.86 2.89 -14.52
C ALA A 23 6.34 3.09 -14.51
N ALA A 24 5.74 2.87 -15.68
CA ALA A 24 4.29 2.79 -15.82
C ALA A 24 3.75 1.60 -15.00
N PRO A 25 2.53 1.72 -14.42
CA PRO A 25 1.89 0.62 -13.73
C PRO A 25 1.67 -0.59 -14.63
N VAL A 26 1.73 -1.79 -14.06
CA VAL A 26 1.43 -3.05 -14.77
C VAL A 26 -0.08 -3.17 -14.98
N PRO A 27 -0.58 -3.35 -16.21
CA PRO A 27 -2.00 -3.58 -16.46
C PRO A 27 -2.49 -4.93 -15.92
N ALA A 28 -3.73 -4.98 -15.41
CA ALA A 28 -4.33 -6.21 -14.88
C ALA A 28 -4.46 -7.31 -15.94
N ASP A 29 -4.87 -6.97 -17.18
CA ASP A 29 -5.03 -7.93 -18.28
C ASP A 29 -3.72 -8.62 -18.67
N ASP A 30 -2.62 -7.85 -18.70
CA ASP A 30 -1.29 -8.38 -19.03
C ASP A 30 -0.81 -9.34 -17.94
N LEU A 31 -1.02 -8.97 -16.67
CA LEU A 31 -0.67 -9.81 -15.53
C LEU A 31 -1.53 -11.08 -15.49
N ALA A 32 -2.85 -10.96 -15.69
CA ALA A 32 -3.75 -12.11 -15.77
C ALA A 32 -3.35 -13.06 -16.91
N THR A 33 -3.00 -12.53 -18.09
CA THR A 33 -2.52 -13.32 -19.23
C THR A 33 -1.25 -14.09 -18.88
N LEU A 34 -0.28 -13.44 -18.22
CA LEU A 34 0.94 -14.08 -17.74
C LEU A 34 0.63 -15.22 -16.77
N LEU A 35 -0.20 -14.96 -15.75
CA LEU A 35 -0.54 -15.94 -14.71
C LEU A 35 -1.37 -17.11 -15.24
N ALA A 36 -2.23 -16.86 -16.23
CA ALA A 36 -3.01 -17.91 -16.91
C ALA A 36 -2.12 -18.90 -17.67
N GLY A 37 -0.91 -18.49 -18.08
CA GLY A 37 0.08 -19.34 -18.72
C GLY A 37 0.84 -20.27 -17.76
N LEU A 38 0.70 -20.08 -16.43
CA LEU A 38 1.36 -20.93 -15.44
C LEU A 38 0.64 -22.27 -15.26
N PRO A 39 1.37 -23.36 -14.93
CA PRO A 39 0.75 -24.59 -14.47
C PRO A 39 -0.20 -24.35 -13.28
N ALA A 40 -1.30 -25.11 -13.19
CA ALA A 40 -2.33 -24.89 -12.17
C ALA A 40 -1.78 -24.88 -10.73
N ASP A 41 -0.90 -25.82 -10.40
CA ASP A 41 -0.27 -25.91 -9.08
C ASP A 41 0.55 -24.66 -8.77
N ALA A 42 1.37 -24.20 -9.74
CA ALA A 42 2.17 -22.99 -9.59
C ALA A 42 1.27 -21.76 -9.43
N ARG A 43 0.22 -21.64 -10.26
CA ARG A 43 -0.75 -20.53 -10.22
C ARG A 43 -1.44 -20.41 -8.87
N SER A 44 -1.82 -21.54 -8.24
CA SER A 44 -2.43 -21.54 -6.90
C SER A 44 -1.50 -21.10 -5.76
N SER A 45 -0.19 -21.08 -6.02
CA SER A 45 0.85 -20.68 -5.06
C SER A 45 1.43 -19.29 -5.35
N VAL A 46 0.86 -18.54 -6.30
CA VAL A 46 1.36 -17.22 -6.67
C VAL A 46 1.10 -16.23 -5.54
N ARG A 47 2.13 -15.44 -5.23
CA ARG A 47 2.00 -14.18 -4.50
C ARG A 47 2.50 -13.02 -5.34
N LEU A 48 1.72 -11.95 -5.37
CA LEU A 48 2.07 -10.70 -6.02
C LEU A 48 2.87 -9.83 -5.05
N VAL A 49 3.97 -9.25 -5.55
CA VAL A 49 4.91 -8.49 -4.73
C VAL A 49 5.15 -7.12 -5.37
N PRO A 50 4.66 -6.01 -4.78
CA PRO A 50 4.88 -4.67 -5.33
C PRO A 50 6.36 -4.30 -5.26
N ALA A 51 6.99 -4.09 -6.42
CA ALA A 51 8.39 -3.69 -6.56
C ALA A 51 8.54 -2.28 -7.16
N ASP A 52 7.44 -1.61 -7.49
CA ASP A 52 7.40 -0.25 -8.06
C ASP A 52 7.05 0.85 -7.04
N GLY A 53 6.79 0.45 -5.79
CA GLY A 53 6.40 1.32 -4.69
C GLY A 53 4.94 1.74 -4.67
N ARG A 54 4.09 1.11 -5.49
CA ARG A 54 2.63 1.28 -5.45
C ARG A 54 1.99 0.14 -4.67
N GLU A 55 0.92 0.44 -3.96
CA GLU A 55 0.10 -0.61 -3.36
C GLU A 55 -0.62 -1.41 -4.47
N ALA A 56 -0.57 -2.75 -4.38
CA ALA A 56 -1.05 -3.64 -5.43
C ALA A 56 -2.40 -4.35 -5.11
N VAL A 57 -3.11 -3.94 -4.05
CA VAL A 57 -4.34 -4.62 -3.61
C VAL A 57 -5.45 -4.55 -4.66
N THR A 58 -5.73 -3.36 -5.20
CA THR A 58 -6.74 -3.21 -6.27
C THR A 58 -6.35 -3.97 -7.54
N LEU A 59 -5.07 -3.94 -7.92
CA LEU A 59 -4.57 -4.72 -9.05
C LEU A 59 -4.78 -6.23 -8.81
N ALA A 60 -4.50 -6.73 -7.60
CA ALA A 60 -4.70 -8.13 -7.25
C ALA A 60 -6.19 -8.51 -7.30
N GLU A 61 -7.09 -7.66 -6.83
CA GLU A 61 -8.54 -7.85 -6.93
C GLU A 61 -9.02 -7.94 -8.39
N ASP A 62 -8.55 -7.03 -9.26
CA ASP A 62 -8.88 -7.03 -10.69
C ASP A 62 -8.38 -8.32 -11.38
N VAL A 63 -7.16 -8.77 -11.04
CA VAL A 63 -6.61 -10.02 -11.57
C VAL A 63 -7.35 -11.24 -11.03
N CYS A 64 -7.80 -11.22 -9.78
CA CYS A 64 -8.65 -12.29 -9.24
C CYS A 64 -9.93 -12.43 -10.06
N ASP A 65 -10.56 -11.32 -10.43
CA ASP A 65 -11.77 -11.34 -11.28
C ASP A 65 -11.49 -11.92 -12.66
N LEU A 66 -10.39 -11.53 -13.29
CA LEU A 66 -10.00 -12.01 -14.62
C LEU A 66 -9.67 -13.51 -14.63
N LEU A 67 -9.06 -14.01 -13.56
CA LEU A 67 -8.66 -15.42 -13.44
C LEU A 67 -9.73 -16.32 -12.82
N GLY A 68 -10.68 -15.73 -12.08
CA GLY A 68 -11.64 -16.46 -11.25
C GLY A 68 -10.98 -17.22 -10.10
N THR A 69 -9.80 -16.78 -9.63
CA THR A 69 -9.02 -17.45 -8.58
C THR A 69 -8.52 -16.47 -7.53
N GLU A 70 -8.33 -16.96 -6.32
CA GLU A 70 -7.76 -16.20 -5.21
C GLU A 70 -6.26 -15.94 -5.44
N LEU A 71 -5.76 -14.80 -4.97
CA LEU A 71 -4.34 -14.43 -5.05
C LEU A 71 -3.88 -13.80 -3.75
N GLU A 72 -2.65 -14.13 -3.34
CA GLU A 72 -1.99 -13.37 -2.28
C GLU A 72 -1.27 -12.15 -2.86
N VAL A 73 -1.28 -11.05 -2.12
CA VAL A 73 -0.51 -9.84 -2.41
C VAL A 73 0.21 -9.38 -1.14
N THR A 74 1.50 -9.09 -1.25
CA THR A 74 2.26 -8.49 -0.15
C THR A 74 2.08 -6.96 -0.16
N LEU A 75 2.06 -6.32 1.01
CA LEU A 75 1.93 -4.85 1.10
C LEU A 75 3.24 -4.10 0.88
N GLY A 76 4.36 -4.83 0.79
CA GLY A 76 5.67 -4.29 0.45
C GLY A 76 6.57 -5.38 -0.13
N LEU A 77 7.86 -5.09 -0.24
CA LEU A 77 8.87 -6.03 -0.73
C LEU A 77 9.36 -6.92 0.43
N PRO A 78 9.21 -8.26 0.35
CA PRO A 78 9.83 -9.17 1.30
C PRO A 78 11.35 -9.17 1.11
N LEU A 79 12.11 -8.99 2.18
CA LEU A 79 13.57 -8.98 2.23
C LEU A 79 14.06 -10.13 3.10
N SER A 80 15.19 -10.73 2.70
CA SER A 80 15.83 -11.77 3.50
C SER A 80 16.27 -11.20 4.85
N GLY A 81 15.97 -11.91 5.93
CA GLY A 81 16.50 -11.59 7.24
C GLY A 81 18.03 -11.67 7.28
N ASP A 82 18.63 -11.13 8.33
CA ASP A 82 20.09 -11.02 8.50
C ASP A 82 20.82 -12.35 8.84
N GLY A 83 20.16 -13.50 8.66
CA GLY A 83 20.79 -14.83 8.68
C GLY A 83 20.94 -15.48 10.05
N THR A 84 20.25 -15.01 11.09
CA THR A 84 20.11 -15.76 12.35
C THR A 84 18.99 -16.82 12.25
N ALA A 85 19.04 -17.90 13.03
CA ALA A 85 18.06 -18.99 12.96
C ALA A 85 16.63 -18.57 13.37
N GLU A 86 16.50 -17.46 14.09
CA GLU A 86 15.24 -16.76 14.41
C GLU A 86 14.83 -15.77 13.29
N ALA A 87 15.75 -15.43 12.38
CA ALA A 87 15.62 -14.50 11.25
C ALA A 87 15.47 -15.20 9.88
N ALA A 88 15.03 -16.45 9.86
CA ALA A 88 14.63 -17.13 8.63
C ALA A 88 13.29 -16.62 8.06
N ALA A 89 12.54 -15.82 8.83
CA ALA A 89 11.30 -15.21 8.39
C ALA A 89 11.59 -13.96 7.53
N GLU A 90 10.93 -13.89 6.37
CA GLU A 90 11.01 -12.71 5.49
C GLU A 90 10.54 -11.45 6.25
N SER A 91 11.27 -10.35 6.08
CA SER A 91 10.84 -9.04 6.59
C SER A 91 10.25 -8.22 5.45
N VAL A 92 9.01 -7.76 5.58
CA VAL A 92 8.39 -6.93 4.53
C VAL A 92 8.72 -5.46 4.77
N ARG A 93 9.18 -4.78 3.72
CA ARG A 93 9.50 -3.34 3.75
C ARG A 93 8.81 -2.61 2.61
N LEU A 94 8.22 -1.47 2.91
CA LEU A 94 7.65 -0.62 1.89
C LEU A 94 8.74 0.03 1.04
N LEU A 95 8.41 0.23 -0.23
CA LEU A 95 9.22 0.92 -1.21
C LEU A 95 8.48 2.20 -1.63
N SER A 96 9.16 3.33 -1.70
CA SER A 96 8.60 4.53 -2.31
C SER A 96 8.56 4.39 -3.84
N THR A 97 7.77 5.21 -4.51
CA THR A 97 7.75 5.33 -5.98
C THR A 97 9.09 5.75 -6.57
N GLU A 98 9.97 6.32 -5.75
CA GLU A 98 11.33 6.70 -6.11
C GLU A 98 12.33 5.54 -6.01
N GLY A 99 11.94 4.42 -5.39
CA GLY A 99 12.75 3.22 -5.19
C GLY A 99 13.49 3.17 -3.84
N GLU A 100 13.04 3.92 -2.84
CA GLU A 100 13.66 3.97 -1.51
C GLU A 100 12.89 3.11 -0.51
N PHE A 101 13.56 2.28 0.29
CA PHE A 101 12.92 1.57 1.39
C PHE A 101 12.53 2.55 2.50
N THR A 102 11.31 2.46 2.98
CA THR A 102 10.81 3.35 4.04
C THR A 102 10.66 2.60 5.37
N TRP A 103 9.50 2.03 5.65
CA TRP A 103 9.17 1.39 6.91
C TRP A 103 8.56 -0.01 6.72
N SER A 104 8.51 -0.78 7.80
CA SER A 104 7.96 -2.14 7.81
C SER A 104 6.45 -2.08 8.12
N PRO A 105 5.55 -2.53 7.23
CA PRO A 105 4.12 -2.41 7.46
C PRO A 105 3.64 -3.45 8.50
N PRO A 106 2.79 -3.07 9.48
CA PRO A 106 2.22 -4.01 10.43
C PRO A 106 1.39 -5.13 9.79
N LEU A 107 0.69 -4.82 8.70
CA LEU A 107 0.04 -5.82 7.85
C LEU A 107 0.98 -6.08 6.68
N THR A 108 1.36 -7.33 6.44
CA THR A 108 2.42 -7.67 5.48
C THR A 108 1.90 -8.35 4.23
N ALA A 109 0.77 -9.08 4.33
CA ALA A 109 0.13 -9.73 3.19
C ALA A 109 -1.38 -9.84 3.35
N LEU A 110 -2.07 -9.84 2.21
CA LEU A 110 -3.51 -10.03 2.07
C LEU A 110 -3.78 -11.10 1.03
N LYS A 111 -4.88 -11.82 1.21
CA LYS A 111 -5.50 -12.67 0.19
C LYS A 111 -6.70 -11.97 -0.40
N CYS A 112 -6.66 -11.78 -1.72
CA CYS A 112 -7.74 -11.23 -2.51
C CYS A 112 -8.59 -12.37 -3.10
N PHE A 113 -9.86 -12.07 -3.35
CA PHE A 113 -10.84 -13.02 -3.87
C PHE A 113 -11.53 -12.45 -5.11
N PRO A 114 -11.92 -13.30 -6.07
CA PRO A 114 -12.75 -12.87 -7.19
C PRO A 114 -14.09 -12.34 -6.70
N ALA A 115 -14.67 -11.41 -7.45
CA ALA A 115 -16.07 -11.03 -7.29
C ALA A 115 -16.96 -12.27 -7.45
N ARG A 116 -18.02 -12.33 -6.64
CA ARG A 116 -19.05 -13.38 -6.72
C ARG A 116 -20.02 -13.08 -7.86
N ASP A 117 -20.76 -14.10 -8.28
CA ASP A 117 -21.78 -13.99 -9.35
C ASP A 117 -22.86 -12.94 -9.07
N ASP A 118 -23.11 -12.61 -7.81
CA ASP A 118 -24.04 -11.56 -7.37
C ASP A 118 -23.46 -10.14 -7.46
N GLY A 119 -22.24 -10.00 -7.97
CA GLY A 119 -21.50 -8.74 -8.09
C GLY A 119 -20.88 -8.27 -6.77
N SER A 120 -21.02 -9.01 -5.67
CA SER A 120 -20.37 -8.67 -4.40
C SER A 120 -18.90 -9.11 -4.41
N ARG A 121 -18.02 -8.25 -3.90
CA ARG A 121 -16.60 -8.59 -3.68
C ARG A 121 -16.36 -8.90 -2.20
N PRO A 122 -15.83 -10.09 -1.85
CA PRO A 122 -15.34 -10.37 -0.51
C PRO A 122 -14.23 -9.38 -0.11
N GLU A 123 -14.17 -8.98 1.16
CA GLU A 123 -13.04 -8.16 1.63
C GLU A 123 -11.74 -8.98 1.59
N PRO A 124 -10.60 -8.37 1.22
CA PRO A 124 -9.31 -9.04 1.34
C PRO A 124 -9.04 -9.51 2.78
N GLU A 125 -8.53 -10.73 2.91
CA GLU A 125 -8.25 -11.35 4.21
C GLU A 125 -6.77 -11.24 4.58
N PRO A 126 -6.41 -10.84 5.80
CA PRO A 126 -5.03 -10.89 6.30
C PRO A 126 -4.44 -12.30 6.22
N THR A 127 -3.29 -12.44 5.55
CA THR A 127 -2.51 -13.69 5.55
C THR A 127 -1.13 -13.55 6.17
N GLY A 128 -0.68 -12.32 6.40
CA GLY A 128 0.57 -12.03 7.07
C GLY A 128 0.52 -10.69 7.79
N TRP A 129 1.03 -10.64 9.02
CA TRP A 129 1.10 -9.44 9.83
C TRP A 129 2.19 -9.57 10.89
N SER A 130 2.65 -8.43 11.40
CA SER A 130 3.63 -8.29 12.47
C SER A 130 3.33 -7.04 13.28
N LEU A 131 2.88 -7.22 14.53
CA LEU A 131 2.68 -6.13 15.47
C LEU A 131 3.75 -6.15 16.55
N PRO A 132 4.26 -4.98 16.99
CA PRO A 132 5.16 -4.94 18.13
C PRO A 132 4.51 -5.55 19.37
N GLY A 133 5.21 -6.46 20.04
CA GLY A 133 4.71 -7.15 21.23
C GLY A 133 3.71 -8.28 20.97
N ALA A 134 3.37 -8.57 19.70
CA ALA A 134 2.63 -9.79 19.38
C ALA A 134 3.56 -11.01 19.52
N PRO A 135 3.09 -12.12 20.14
CA PRO A 135 3.89 -13.34 20.20
C PRO A 135 4.13 -13.90 18.79
N ALA A 136 5.26 -14.59 18.61
CA ALA A 136 5.51 -15.31 17.36
C ALA A 136 4.38 -16.32 17.09
N GLY A 137 3.82 -16.30 15.88
CA GLY A 137 2.66 -17.13 15.53
C GLY A 137 1.35 -16.67 16.18
N ALA A 138 1.23 -15.39 16.54
CA ALA A 138 -0.06 -14.81 16.90
C ALA A 138 -1.09 -15.12 15.79
N GLY A 139 -2.29 -15.54 16.23
CA GLY A 139 -3.26 -16.27 15.40
C GLY A 139 -3.85 -15.51 14.20
N ASP A 140 -4.99 -15.99 13.71
CA ASP A 140 -5.55 -15.56 12.42
C ASP A 140 -5.99 -14.06 12.40
N GLU A 141 -6.22 -13.45 13.55
CA GLU A 141 -6.66 -12.05 13.67
C GLU A 141 -5.44 -11.10 13.75
N PRO A 142 -5.34 -10.08 12.89
CA PRO A 142 -4.21 -9.15 12.87
C PRO A 142 -4.31 -8.09 13.99
N ALA A 143 -4.48 -8.53 15.23
CA ALA A 143 -4.81 -7.66 16.36
C ALA A 143 -4.08 -8.03 17.65
N LEU A 144 -3.81 -7.01 18.47
CA LEU A 144 -3.26 -7.12 19.81
C LEU A 144 -4.22 -6.52 20.83
N LEU A 145 -4.64 -7.30 21.83
CA LEU A 145 -5.38 -6.80 22.98
C LEU A 145 -4.44 -6.09 23.95
N LEU A 146 -4.67 -4.80 24.18
CA LEU A 146 -3.90 -4.01 25.13
C LEU A 146 -4.41 -4.22 26.57
N ALA A 147 -3.55 -3.98 27.55
CA ALA A 147 -3.92 -4.03 28.97
C ALA A 147 -5.04 -3.05 29.37
N SER A 148 -5.29 -2.04 28.54
CA SER A 148 -6.41 -1.10 28.71
C SER A 148 -7.77 -1.65 28.27
N GLY A 149 -7.81 -2.84 27.66
CA GLY A 149 -9.01 -3.44 27.06
C GLY A 149 -9.30 -3.01 25.62
N ALA A 150 -8.57 -2.02 25.08
CA ALA A 150 -8.62 -1.68 23.66
C ALA A 150 -7.81 -2.67 22.82
N ARG A 151 -8.15 -2.79 21.54
CA ARG A 151 -7.46 -3.61 20.55
C ARG A 151 -6.73 -2.73 19.54
N ALA A 152 -5.49 -3.08 19.24
CA ALA A 152 -4.71 -2.49 18.17
C ALA A 152 -4.69 -3.45 16.97
N PHE A 153 -5.28 -3.05 15.86
CA PHE A 153 -5.34 -3.81 14.62
C PHE A 153 -4.29 -3.32 13.63
N ALA A 154 -3.61 -4.26 12.97
CA ALA A 154 -2.86 -3.97 11.76
C ALA A 154 -3.84 -3.80 10.59
N VAL A 155 -3.76 -2.66 9.92
CA VAL A 155 -4.53 -2.35 8.71
C VAL A 155 -3.57 -1.93 7.60
N ARG A 156 -4.05 -1.89 6.36
CA ARG A 156 -3.23 -1.51 5.19
C ARG A 156 -2.46 -0.20 5.39
N SER A 157 -3.13 0.84 5.90
CA SER A 157 -2.49 2.15 6.12
C SER A 157 -1.61 2.24 7.37
N GLY A 158 -1.54 1.20 8.22
CA GLY A 158 -0.82 1.24 9.49
C GLY A 158 -1.58 0.56 10.63
N LEU A 159 -2.02 1.34 11.62
CA LEU A 159 -2.67 0.83 12.84
C LEU A 159 -4.03 1.49 13.08
N TRP A 160 -4.96 0.71 13.61
CA TRP A 160 -6.20 1.21 14.18
C TRP A 160 -6.34 0.77 15.64
N LEU A 161 -6.65 1.70 16.54
CA LEU A 161 -6.94 1.42 17.93
C LEU A 161 -8.43 1.62 18.22
N GLY A 162 -9.11 0.58 18.67
CA GLY A 162 -10.54 0.66 19.01
C GLY A 162 -10.98 -0.37 20.04
N LYS A 163 -12.27 -0.36 20.36
CA LYS A 163 -12.90 -1.34 21.26
C LYS A 163 -13.66 -2.43 20.52
N ASP A 164 -14.03 -2.17 19.27
CA ASP A 164 -14.76 -3.13 18.45
C ASP A 164 -13.87 -4.30 18.02
N SER A 165 -14.51 -5.39 17.60
CA SER A 165 -13.85 -6.61 17.15
C SER A 165 -13.22 -6.49 15.75
N ALA A 166 -13.42 -5.37 15.06
CA ALA A 166 -12.81 -5.10 13.76
C ALA A 166 -12.74 -3.58 13.51
N PRO A 167 -11.77 -3.10 12.72
CA PRO A 167 -11.73 -1.71 12.28
C PRO A 167 -12.93 -1.37 11.38
N PRO A 168 -13.39 -0.10 11.37
CA PRO A 168 -14.35 0.37 10.37
C PRO A 168 -13.84 0.14 8.95
N ARG A 169 -14.75 -0.15 8.03
CA ARG A 169 -14.44 -0.54 6.65
C ARG A 169 -13.56 0.50 5.93
N GLU A 170 -13.83 1.78 6.15
CA GLU A 170 -13.10 2.90 5.55
C GLU A 170 -11.65 2.95 6.04
N ILE A 171 -11.40 2.52 7.28
CA ILE A 171 -10.05 2.42 7.84
C ILE A 171 -9.34 1.17 7.32
N GLY A 172 -10.03 0.02 7.30
CA GLY A 172 -9.47 -1.24 6.80
C GLY A 172 -9.08 -1.18 5.33
N ARG A 173 -9.82 -0.41 4.51
CA ARG A 173 -9.60 -0.26 3.06
C ARG A 173 -8.64 0.86 2.67
N ARG A 174 -8.19 1.68 3.63
CA ARG A 174 -7.31 2.80 3.31
C ARG A 174 -5.98 2.27 2.76
N PRO A 175 -5.54 2.72 1.57
CA PRO A 175 -4.26 2.31 0.99
C PRO A 175 -3.07 2.51 1.92
N THR A 176 -2.09 1.63 1.80
CA THR A 176 -0.76 1.86 2.35
C THR A 176 -0.09 3.06 1.68
N ASP A 177 0.58 3.92 2.46
CA ASP A 177 1.41 5.02 1.98
C ASP A 177 2.85 4.83 2.45
N ALA A 178 3.80 4.69 1.51
CA ALA A 178 5.22 4.56 1.83
C ALA A 178 5.76 5.74 2.65
N ARG A 179 5.13 6.92 2.59
CA ARG A 179 5.53 8.14 3.30
C ARG A 179 4.85 8.32 4.67
N ALA A 180 3.82 7.53 4.99
CA ALA A 180 3.06 7.71 6.23
C ALA A 180 2.53 6.38 6.79
N LEU A 181 2.94 6.06 8.02
CA LEU A 181 2.29 5.04 8.85
C LEU A 181 1.18 5.73 9.64
N ARG A 182 -0.07 5.47 9.25
CA ARG A 182 -1.24 6.09 9.88
C ARG A 182 -1.65 5.30 11.13
N VAL A 183 -1.70 5.97 12.28
CA VAL A 183 -2.22 5.44 13.54
C VAL A 183 -3.56 6.11 13.82
N THR A 184 -4.66 5.42 13.51
CA THR A 184 -6.01 5.95 13.73
C THR A 184 -6.54 5.50 15.09
N VAL A 185 -7.04 6.44 15.89
CA VAL A 185 -7.62 6.11 17.20
C VAL A 185 -9.13 6.33 17.17
N ASP A 186 -9.90 5.31 17.52
CA ASP A 186 -11.34 5.39 17.59
C ASP A 186 -11.83 6.33 18.71
N SER A 187 -12.98 6.99 18.47
CA SER A 187 -13.59 7.93 19.41
C SER A 187 -13.91 7.31 20.78
N ALA A 188 -14.29 6.03 20.84
CA ALA A 188 -14.59 5.32 22.08
C ALA A 188 -13.34 5.10 22.95
N CYS A 189 -12.15 5.08 22.35
CA CYS A 189 -10.87 5.04 23.08
C CYS A 189 -10.45 6.41 23.63
N LEU A 190 -11.11 7.48 23.19
CA LEU A 190 -10.75 8.86 23.53
C LEU A 190 -11.72 9.52 24.51
N THR A 191 -12.72 8.78 24.97
CA THR A 191 -13.76 9.25 25.89
C THR A 191 -13.83 8.37 27.14
N GLY A 192 -14.46 8.89 28.20
CA GLY A 192 -14.68 8.17 29.45
C GLY A 192 -13.45 8.02 30.34
N ARG A 193 -13.58 7.19 31.38
CA ARG A 193 -12.57 7.04 32.46
C ARG A 193 -11.31 6.27 32.04
N GLU A 194 -11.43 5.44 31.01
CA GLU A 194 -10.34 4.56 30.54
C GLU A 194 -9.43 5.24 29.51
N ARG A 195 -9.80 6.43 29.03
CA ARG A 195 -9.05 7.20 28.01
C ARG A 195 -7.55 7.23 28.28
N ASP A 196 -7.15 7.61 29.49
CA ASP A 196 -5.73 7.77 29.83
C ASP A 196 -4.99 6.42 29.82
N ALA A 197 -5.68 5.32 30.15
CA ALA A 197 -5.14 3.97 30.05
C ALA A 197 -5.00 3.54 28.58
N HIS A 198 -5.96 3.86 27.71
CA HIS A 198 -5.86 3.60 26.27
C HIS A 198 -4.70 4.36 25.64
N LEU A 199 -4.56 5.66 25.91
CA LEU A 199 -3.46 6.47 25.42
C LEU A 199 -2.10 6.01 25.95
N LYS A 200 -2.03 5.55 27.22
CA LYS A 200 -0.81 4.97 27.77
C LYS A 200 -0.45 3.65 27.08
N GLY A 201 -1.42 2.78 26.83
CA GLY A 201 -1.23 1.54 26.08
C GLY A 201 -0.74 1.80 24.66
N LEU A 202 -1.35 2.77 23.96
CA LEU A 202 -0.91 3.20 22.64
C LEU A 202 0.52 3.74 22.66
N ALA A 203 0.86 4.61 23.62
CA ALA A 203 2.21 5.14 23.74
C ALA A 203 3.26 4.04 23.96
N ALA A 204 2.92 2.98 24.71
CA ALA A 204 3.79 1.82 24.89
C ALA A 204 3.96 1.05 23.57
N LEU A 205 2.87 0.77 22.85
CA LEU A 205 2.93 0.11 21.54
C LEU A 205 3.78 0.88 20.53
N LEU A 206 3.60 2.21 20.46
CA LEU A 206 4.35 3.08 19.56
C LEU A 206 5.83 3.21 19.94
N ALA A 207 6.18 2.94 21.20
CA ALA A 207 7.56 2.94 21.64
C ALA A 207 8.36 1.74 21.11
N GLU A 208 7.67 0.64 20.80
CA GLU A 208 8.25 -0.60 20.27
C GLU A 208 8.36 -0.61 18.73
N LEU A 209 7.88 0.43 18.04
CA LEU A 209 8.08 0.56 16.61
C LEU A 209 9.57 0.72 16.28
N ASP A 210 10.00 0.09 15.17
CA ASP A 210 11.34 0.32 14.64
C ASP A 210 11.54 1.81 14.27
N ALA A 211 12.79 2.25 14.27
CA ALA A 211 13.10 3.67 14.04
C ALA A 211 12.53 4.21 12.71
N PRO A 212 12.62 3.48 11.57
CA PRO A 212 11.97 3.89 10.34
C PRO A 212 10.44 4.03 10.44
N ALA A 213 9.74 3.06 11.01
CA ALA A 213 8.28 3.10 11.20
C ALA A 213 7.88 4.26 12.10
N ARG A 214 8.62 4.50 13.18
CA ARG A 214 8.38 5.63 14.08
C ARG A 214 8.59 6.99 13.39
N ALA A 215 9.58 7.11 12.51
CA ALA A 215 9.84 8.35 11.76
C ALA A 215 8.73 8.69 10.75
N HIS A 216 8.00 7.67 10.25
CA HIS A 216 6.88 7.85 9.33
C HIS A 216 5.52 7.82 10.04
N ALA A 217 5.49 7.58 11.35
CA ALA A 217 4.24 7.43 12.09
C ALA A 217 3.55 8.77 12.37
N GLU A 218 2.25 8.81 12.09
CA GLU A 218 1.38 9.94 12.37
C GLU A 218 0.09 9.51 13.06
N ILE A 219 -0.34 10.31 14.04
CA ILE A 219 -1.61 10.10 14.75
C ILE A 219 -2.74 10.76 13.97
N ALA A 220 -3.82 10.02 13.74
CA ALA A 220 -5.06 10.51 13.16
C ALA A 220 -6.24 10.31 14.11
N GLY A 221 -7.07 11.34 14.23
CA GLY A 221 -8.35 11.25 14.91
C GLY A 221 -9.45 10.71 14.00
N PRO A 222 -10.61 10.35 14.59
CA PRO A 222 -11.85 10.10 13.83
C PRO A 222 -12.19 11.31 12.95
N ALA A 223 -12.79 11.08 11.78
CA ALA A 223 -13.15 12.17 10.85
C ALA A 223 -14.11 13.19 11.50
N ASP A 224 -15.05 12.70 12.31
CA ASP A 224 -16.08 13.51 12.97
C ASP A 224 -15.72 13.88 14.41
N ALA A 225 -14.42 13.88 14.74
CA ALA A 225 -13.95 14.20 16.08
C ALA A 225 -14.22 15.67 16.45
N ALA A 226 -14.77 15.88 17.65
CA ALA A 226 -14.92 17.21 18.21
C ALA A 226 -13.56 17.93 18.32
N PRO A 227 -13.49 19.27 18.15
CA PRO A 227 -12.24 20.04 18.17
C PRO A 227 -11.39 19.80 19.43
N GLU A 228 -12.03 19.60 20.58
CA GLU A 228 -11.36 19.31 21.85
C GLU A 228 -10.62 17.97 21.79
N LEU A 229 -11.25 16.94 21.20
CA LEU A 229 -10.67 15.62 21.00
C LEU A 229 -9.45 15.68 20.09
N VAL A 230 -9.56 16.45 18.99
CA VAL A 230 -8.46 16.68 18.05
C VAL A 230 -7.31 17.40 18.73
N ALA A 231 -7.58 18.40 19.56
CA ALA A 231 -6.56 19.12 20.32
C ALA A 231 -5.82 18.20 21.31
N GLU A 232 -6.54 17.31 22.00
CA GLU A 232 -5.95 16.33 22.90
C GLU A 232 -5.10 15.29 22.16
N LEU A 233 -5.57 14.77 21.03
CA LEU A 233 -4.77 13.86 20.19
C LEU A 233 -3.51 14.55 19.64
N ARG A 234 -3.60 15.84 19.29
CA ARG A 234 -2.43 16.61 18.85
C ARG A 234 -1.42 16.76 19.98
N LYS A 235 -1.86 17.06 21.21
CA LYS A 235 -0.98 17.08 22.39
C LYS A 235 -0.34 15.72 22.64
N PHE A 236 -1.13 14.64 22.48
CA PHE A 236 -0.64 13.28 22.58
C PHE A 236 0.46 12.99 21.55
N ALA A 237 0.22 13.30 20.28
CA ALA A 237 1.17 13.11 19.19
C ALA A 237 2.51 13.81 19.48
N VAL A 238 2.46 15.09 19.87
CA VAL A 238 3.65 15.87 20.26
C VAL A 238 4.39 15.21 21.42
N ARG A 239 3.68 14.77 22.47
CA ARG A 239 4.29 14.11 23.63
C ARG A 239 4.96 12.77 23.27
N THR A 240 4.43 12.06 22.28
CA THR A 240 5.02 10.81 21.77
C THR A 240 6.09 11.02 20.69
N GLY A 241 6.34 12.26 20.28
CA GLY A 241 7.28 12.62 19.23
C GLY A 241 6.80 12.26 17.82
N LEU A 242 5.48 12.25 17.60
CA LEU A 242 4.84 11.92 16.34
C LEU A 242 4.18 13.14 15.70
N ALA A 243 4.04 13.09 14.37
CA ALA A 243 3.22 14.05 13.66
C ALA A 243 1.73 13.81 13.93
N PHE A 244 0.93 14.87 13.82
CA PHE A 244 -0.52 14.74 13.74
C PHE A 244 -0.93 14.86 12.27
N ALA A 245 -1.68 13.87 11.81
CA ALA A 245 -2.24 13.80 10.48
C ALA A 245 -2.90 15.10 10.04
N ALA A 246 -2.59 15.54 8.82
CA ALA A 246 -3.42 16.55 8.16
C ALA A 246 -4.84 15.96 7.93
N PRO A 247 -5.89 16.79 8.04
CA PRO A 247 -7.20 16.44 7.49
C PRO A 247 -7.00 16.04 6.03
N ALA A 248 -7.66 14.97 5.57
CA ALA A 248 -7.64 14.66 4.16
C ALA A 248 -8.21 15.87 3.42
N GLU A 249 -7.39 16.56 2.62
CA GLU A 249 -7.93 17.48 1.64
C GLU A 249 -8.79 16.64 0.74
N THR A 250 -10.10 16.88 0.77
CA THR A 250 -11.00 16.38 -0.25
C THR A 250 -10.43 16.93 -1.55
N GLN A 251 -9.69 16.10 -2.29
CA GLN A 251 -9.45 16.35 -3.70
C GLN A 251 -10.82 16.32 -4.33
N THR A 252 -11.46 17.49 -4.34
CA THR A 252 -12.53 17.80 -5.26
C THR A 252 -11.89 17.48 -6.59
N ALA A 253 -12.32 16.38 -7.20
CA ALA A 253 -12.01 16.13 -8.60
C ALA A 253 -12.37 17.44 -9.31
N GLU A 254 -11.36 18.18 -9.75
CA GLU A 254 -11.53 19.14 -10.82
C GLU A 254 -11.97 18.29 -12.00
N THR A 255 -13.28 18.05 -12.02
CA THR A 255 -14.02 17.76 -13.22
C THR A 255 -13.67 18.93 -14.10
N GLU A 256 -12.78 18.67 -15.06
CA GLU A 256 -12.55 19.50 -16.22
C GLU A 256 -13.93 19.73 -16.84
N VAL A 257 -14.61 20.79 -16.38
CA VAL A 257 -15.82 21.28 -17.01
C VAL A 257 -15.32 21.79 -18.33
N ALA A 258 -15.48 20.95 -19.34
CA ALA A 258 -15.39 21.27 -20.75
C ALA A 258 -16.11 22.60 -20.98
N GLY A 259 -15.31 23.67 -21.01
CA GLY A 259 -15.76 25.00 -21.36
C GLY A 259 -16.07 25.00 -22.83
N LEU A 260 -17.37 24.89 -23.14
CA LEU A 260 -18.00 25.28 -24.39
C LEU A 260 -17.28 26.48 -25.01
N ARG A 261 -16.59 26.25 -26.13
CA ARG A 261 -16.31 27.30 -27.12
C ARG A 261 -17.14 27.01 -28.36
N GLU A 262 -18.13 27.86 -28.58
CA GLU A 262 -18.92 27.96 -29.80
C GLU A 262 -18.04 28.31 -31.04
N PRO A 263 -18.55 28.04 -32.26
CA PRO A 263 -17.74 27.87 -33.46
C PRO A 263 -17.38 29.21 -34.12
N GLY A 264 -16.08 29.42 -34.38
CA GLY A 264 -15.56 30.57 -35.10
C GLY A 264 -14.57 30.17 -36.20
N THR A 265 -15.03 30.20 -37.44
CA THR A 265 -14.34 30.48 -38.72
C THR A 265 -13.08 29.65 -39.10
N PRO A 266 -13.05 29.02 -40.29
CA PRO A 266 -11.93 28.19 -40.73
C PRO A 266 -10.67 29.00 -41.03
N ALA A 267 -9.53 28.56 -40.47
CA ALA A 267 -8.20 29.07 -40.79
C ALA A 267 -7.69 28.49 -42.13
N ALA A 268 -7.08 29.35 -42.94
CA ALA A 268 -6.49 29.03 -44.24
C ALA A 268 -5.29 28.07 -44.13
N PRO A 269 -5.02 27.24 -45.16
CA PRO A 269 -3.95 26.24 -45.11
C PRO A 269 -2.56 26.88 -45.26
N LEU A 270 -1.62 26.42 -44.43
CA LEU A 270 -0.19 26.72 -44.51
C LEU A 270 0.46 26.02 -45.72
N PRO A 271 1.45 26.64 -46.40
CA PRO A 271 2.11 26.05 -47.55
C PRO A 271 3.09 24.93 -47.16
N ALA A 272 3.07 23.86 -47.97
CA ALA A 272 3.92 22.69 -47.85
C ALA A 272 5.40 23.04 -48.13
N VAL A 273 6.29 22.61 -47.22
CA VAL A 273 7.74 22.63 -47.44
C VAL A 273 8.13 21.35 -48.17
N THR A 274 8.47 21.49 -49.45
CA THR A 274 9.01 20.44 -50.31
C THR A 274 10.41 20.04 -49.87
N ALA A 275 10.60 18.75 -49.62
CA ALA A 275 11.91 18.14 -49.36
C ALA A 275 12.79 18.14 -50.62
N ALA A 276 14.03 18.59 -50.49
CA ALA A 276 15.07 18.47 -51.52
C ALA A 276 15.81 17.13 -51.37
N PRO A 277 16.18 16.45 -52.48
CA PRO A 277 16.79 15.13 -52.45
C PRO A 277 18.29 15.17 -52.11
N VAL A 278 18.73 14.17 -51.34
CA VAL A 278 20.14 13.91 -51.00
C VAL A 278 20.77 13.06 -52.11
N THR A 279 21.67 13.64 -52.90
CA THR A 279 22.52 12.89 -53.85
C THR A 279 23.78 12.37 -53.16
N THR A 280 23.92 11.05 -53.09
CA THR A 280 25.16 10.33 -52.79
C THR A 280 25.67 9.65 -54.06
N THR A 281 26.88 9.97 -54.51
CA THR A 281 27.73 9.04 -55.28
C THR A 281 29.17 9.53 -55.29
N GLY A 282 30.06 8.76 -54.66
CA GLY A 282 31.51 8.89 -54.76
C GLY A 282 32.15 7.59 -55.29
N ARG A 283 32.81 7.67 -56.44
CA ARG A 283 33.90 6.83 -57.04
C ARG A 283 33.93 7.18 -58.56
N ALA A 284 35.03 7.28 -59.30
CA ALA A 284 36.46 7.01 -59.10
C ALA A 284 37.31 7.70 -60.23
N ARG A 285 38.62 7.86 -59.97
CA ARG A 285 39.85 7.99 -60.83
C ARG A 285 39.77 8.46 -62.31
N PRO A 286 40.87 9.11 -62.75
CA PRO A 286 41.46 8.85 -64.07
C PRO A 286 42.93 8.37 -64.00
N ARG A 287 43.42 7.95 -65.18
CA ARG A 287 44.68 7.28 -65.52
C ARG A 287 45.94 8.09 -65.24
#